data_AF-A0A7X4FBB4-F1
#
_entry.id   AF-A0A7X4FBB4-F1
#
_cell.length_a   1.000
_cell.length_b   1.000
_cell.length_c   1.000
_cell.angle_alpha   90.00
_cell.angle_beta   90.00
_cell.angle_gamma   90.00
#
_symmetry.space_group_name_H-M   'P 1'
#
loop_
_entity.id
_entity.type
_entity.pdbx_description
1 polymer ?
#
loop_
_entity_poly.entity_id
_entity_poly.type
_entity_poly.pdbx_seq_one_letter_code
_entity_poly.pdbx_strand_id
1 'polypeptide(L)'
;MSKNVFKALKGIAKTGLQVLDITVQVLDLFREADRGKPTQEVVDLKSKIIHVFLRHAHEYGRDAYMRPSDIGKEIGTYRLEYQSRKSDPLSRKHHELLRKLEKEGWVEHSKRVGWRLTKAAWDQLTS
;
A
#
# COMPACT_ATOMS: atom_id res chain seq x y z
N MET A 1 -16.94 -6.42 -30.74
CA MET A 1 -16.37 -6.19 -29.39
C MET A 1 -17.41 -6.59 -28.35
N SER A 2 -17.08 -7.50 -27.43
CA SER A 2 -18.06 -8.07 -26.50
C SER A 2 -18.43 -7.09 -25.39
N LYS A 3 -19.69 -7.10 -24.95
CA LYS A 3 -20.22 -6.27 -23.85
C LYS A 3 -19.44 -6.47 -22.53
N ASN A 4 -18.69 -7.55 -22.39
CA ASN A 4 -17.91 -7.89 -21.20
C ASN A 4 -16.60 -7.10 -21.09
N VAL A 5 -15.94 -6.79 -22.21
CA VAL A 5 -14.69 -6.01 -22.22
C VAL A 5 -14.95 -4.56 -21.80
N PHE A 6 -16.08 -3.99 -22.21
CA PHE A 6 -16.48 -2.62 -21.86
C PHE A 6 -16.84 -2.48 -20.36
N LYS A 7 -17.41 -3.52 -19.74
CA LYS A 7 -17.74 -3.53 -18.31
C LYS A 7 -16.47 -3.65 -17.45
N ALA A 8 -15.50 -4.46 -17.87
CA ALA A 8 -14.19 -4.55 -17.23
C ALA A 8 -13.40 -3.24 -17.35
N LEU A 9 -13.38 -2.62 -18.54
CA LEU A 9 -12.73 -1.32 -18.76
C LEU A 9 -13.38 -0.18 -17.97
N LYS A 10 -14.72 -0.16 -17.84
CA LYS A 10 -15.42 0.80 -16.95
C LYS A 10 -15.12 0.55 -15.47
N GLY A 11 -14.97 -0.70 -15.05
CA GLY A 11 -14.53 -1.07 -13.71
C GLY A 11 -13.12 -0.55 -13.42
N ILE A 12 -12.17 -0.83 -14.33
CA ILE A 12 -10.78 -0.39 -14.24
C ILE A 12 -10.67 1.14 -14.24
N ALA A 13 -11.44 1.84 -15.08
CA ALA A 13 -11.45 3.30 -15.10
C ALA A 13 -12.05 3.90 -13.81
N LYS A 14 -13.11 3.30 -13.26
CA LYS A 14 -13.73 3.73 -12.00
C LYS A 14 -12.82 3.47 -10.80
N THR A 15 -12.19 2.29 -10.75
CA THR A 15 -11.20 1.95 -9.74
C THR A 15 -9.96 2.84 -9.87
N GLY A 16 -9.46 3.07 -11.08
CA GLY A 16 -8.31 3.95 -11.32
C GLY A 16 -8.55 5.41 -10.90
N LEU A 17 -9.75 5.94 -11.14
CA LEU A 17 -10.13 7.30 -10.71
C LEU A 17 -10.26 7.39 -9.17
N GLN A 18 -10.93 6.41 -8.54
CA GLN A 18 -11.00 6.32 -7.07
C GLN A 18 -9.62 6.16 -6.43
N VAL A 19 -8.74 5.39 -7.06
CA VAL A 19 -7.39 5.12 -6.56
C VAL A 19 -6.49 6.37 -6.63
N LEU A 20 -6.66 7.24 -7.64
CA LEU A 20 -5.96 8.53 -7.69
C LEU A 20 -6.46 9.49 -6.61
N ASP A 21 -7.78 9.60 -6.42
CA ASP A 21 -8.37 10.44 -5.37
C ASP A 21 -7.90 10.02 -3.97
N ILE A 22 -7.87 8.70 -3.70
CA ILE A 22 -7.41 8.18 -2.42
C ILE A 22 -5.89 8.42 -2.24
N THR A 23 -5.10 8.41 -3.32
CA THR A 23 -3.66 8.69 -3.22
C THR A 23 -3.40 10.13 -2.74
N VAL A 24 -4.19 11.09 -3.23
CA VAL A 24 -4.12 12.49 -2.77
C VAL A 24 -4.55 12.61 -1.32
N GLN A 25 -5.67 11.96 -0.94
CA GLN A 25 -6.15 11.94 0.44
C GLN A 25 -5.10 11.35 1.41
N VAL A 26 -4.43 10.26 1.04
CA VAL A 26 -3.39 9.64 1.84
C VAL A 26 -2.19 10.57 2.03
N LEU A 27 -1.77 11.29 0.98
CA LEU A 27 -0.68 12.26 1.07
C LEU A 27 -1.00 13.40 2.04
N ASP A 28 -2.22 13.93 1.97
CA ASP A 28 -2.66 15.02 2.84
C ASP A 28 -2.79 14.56 4.31
N LEU A 29 -3.33 13.36 4.53
CA LEU A 29 -3.42 12.74 5.86
C LEU A 29 -2.04 12.56 6.51
N PHE A 30 -1.04 12.13 5.75
CA PHE A 30 0.32 12.01 6.28
C PHE A 30 0.99 13.36 6.54
N ARG A 31 0.68 14.39 5.73
CA ARG A 31 1.17 15.75 5.98
C ARG A 31 0.60 16.35 7.26
N GLU A 32 -0.66 16.07 7.58
CA GLU A 32 -1.31 16.54 8.81
C GLU A 32 -0.86 15.79 10.07
N ALA A 33 -0.61 14.47 9.95
CA ALA A 33 -0.25 13.61 11.07
C ALA A 33 1.19 13.80 11.56
N ASP A 34 2.14 14.09 10.66
CA ASP A 34 3.55 14.23 11.02
C ASP A 34 3.86 15.66 11.53
N ARG A 35 3.86 15.85 12.86
CA ARG A 35 4.16 17.14 13.55
C ARG A 35 5.62 17.63 13.43
N GLY A 36 6.45 16.97 12.61
CA GLY A 36 7.80 17.41 12.25
C GLY A 36 7.84 17.97 10.82
N LYS A 37 9.01 18.32 10.29
CA LYS A 37 9.19 18.49 8.84
C LYS A 37 9.68 17.14 8.27
N PRO A 38 8.81 16.13 8.04
CA PRO A 38 9.25 14.95 7.32
C PRO A 38 9.71 15.37 5.92
N THR A 39 10.71 14.69 5.37
CA THR A 39 11.07 14.92 3.97
C THR A 39 9.91 14.46 3.08
N GLN A 40 9.65 15.17 1.99
CA GLN A 40 8.60 14.82 1.02
C GLN A 40 8.75 13.35 0.55
N GLU A 41 9.98 12.86 0.42
CA GLU A 41 10.30 11.46 0.11
C GLU A 41 9.68 10.44 1.08
N VAL A 42 9.62 10.74 2.39
CA VAL A 42 9.04 9.83 3.38
C VAL A 42 7.52 9.80 3.28
N VAL A 43 6.90 10.96 3.05
CA VAL A 43 5.45 11.10 2.86
C VAL A 43 5.01 10.36 1.59
N ASP A 44 5.74 10.55 0.49
CA ASP A 44 5.49 9.86 -0.77
C ASP A 44 5.61 8.35 -0.61
N LEU A 45 6.61 7.89 0.14
CA LEU A 45 6.83 6.47 0.38
C LEU A 45 5.74 5.86 1.28
N LYS A 46 5.31 6.55 2.34
CA LYS A 46 4.17 6.12 3.17
C LYS A 46 2.92 5.97 2.30
N SER A 47 2.63 6.98 1.47
CA SER A 47 1.47 6.95 0.57
C SER A 47 1.52 5.80 -0.42
N LYS A 48 2.68 5.57 -1.06
CA LYS A 48 2.88 4.44 -1.98
C LYS A 48 2.61 3.08 -1.31
N ILE A 49 3.09 2.89 -0.08
CA ILE A 49 2.85 1.65 0.67
C ILE A 49 1.36 1.45 0.96
N ILE A 50 0.67 2.48 1.45
CA ILE A 50 -0.77 2.40 1.73
C ILE A 50 -1.56 2.10 0.46
N HIS A 51 -1.21 2.74 -0.64
CA HIS A 51 -1.83 2.50 -1.93
C HIS A 51 -1.71 1.04 -2.39
N VAL A 52 -0.54 0.44 -2.21
CA VAL A 52 -0.32 -0.99 -2.51
C VAL A 52 -1.27 -1.86 -1.71
N PHE A 53 -1.41 -1.62 -0.39
CA PHE A 53 -2.35 -2.38 0.42
C PHE A 53 -3.81 -2.12 0.06
N LEU A 54 -4.17 -0.88 -0.25
CA LEU A 54 -5.53 -0.51 -0.61
C LEU A 54 -5.95 -1.21 -1.90
N ARG A 55 -5.11 -1.17 -2.93
CA ARG A 55 -5.36 -1.88 -4.19
C ARG A 55 -5.48 -3.39 -3.94
N HIS A 56 -4.58 -3.97 -3.15
CA HIS A 56 -4.64 -5.38 -2.81
C HIS A 56 -5.94 -5.73 -2.06
N ALA A 57 -6.36 -4.90 -1.11
CA ALA A 57 -7.60 -5.09 -0.37
C ALA A 57 -8.86 -4.92 -1.25
N HIS A 58 -8.83 -4.07 -2.28
CA HIS A 58 -9.90 -4.01 -3.28
C HIS A 58 -9.98 -5.26 -4.16
N GLU A 59 -8.83 -5.86 -4.50
CA GLU A 59 -8.76 -7.01 -5.40
C GLU A 59 -9.06 -8.34 -4.67
N TYR A 60 -8.55 -8.51 -3.45
CA TYR A 60 -8.59 -9.77 -2.71
C TYR A 60 -9.46 -9.71 -1.45
N GLY A 61 -10.01 -8.55 -1.12
CA GLY A 61 -10.85 -8.31 0.06
C GLY A 61 -10.12 -7.58 1.19
N ARG A 62 -10.88 -6.87 2.04
CA ARG A 62 -10.36 -6.00 3.11
C ARG A 62 -9.40 -6.68 4.08
N ASP A 63 -9.58 -7.97 4.32
CA ASP A 63 -8.75 -8.76 5.25
C ASP A 63 -7.57 -9.46 4.56
N ALA A 64 -7.29 -9.14 3.29
CA ALA A 64 -6.21 -9.74 2.53
C ALA A 64 -4.83 -9.27 3.03
N TYR A 65 -3.96 -10.26 3.30
CA TYR A 65 -2.59 -10.03 3.74
C TYR A 65 -1.62 -10.09 2.57
N MET A 66 -0.65 -9.18 2.58
CA MET A 66 0.49 -9.15 1.67
C MET A 66 1.78 -9.55 2.38
N ARG A 67 2.58 -10.41 1.75
CA ARG A 67 3.92 -10.71 2.24
C ARG A 67 4.85 -9.52 1.97
N PRO A 68 5.89 -9.32 2.80
CA PRO A 68 6.96 -8.35 2.54
C PRO A 68 7.51 -8.40 1.10
N SER A 69 7.62 -9.60 0.52
CA SER A 69 8.04 -9.78 -0.87
C SER A 69 7.13 -9.20 -1.91
N ASP A 70 5.83 -9.35 -1.70
CA ASP A 70 4.84 -8.89 -2.66
C ASP A 70 4.72 -7.37 -2.55
N ILE A 71 4.81 -6.80 -1.34
CA ILE A 71 4.93 -5.34 -1.13
C ILE A 71 6.17 -4.80 -1.82
N GLY A 72 7.33 -5.44 -1.65
CA GLY A 72 8.59 -5.01 -2.24
C GLY A 72 8.58 -4.98 -3.77
N LYS A 73 7.90 -5.95 -4.41
CA LYS A 73 7.71 -5.99 -5.88
C LYS A 73 6.90 -4.78 -6.35
N GLU A 74 5.84 -4.47 -5.62
CA GLU A 74 4.90 -3.42 -5.97
C GLU A 74 5.47 -2.00 -5.77
N ILE A 75 6.26 -1.79 -4.71
CA ILE A 75 6.89 -0.49 -4.47
C ILE A 75 8.20 -0.29 -5.27
N GLY A 76 8.69 -1.33 -5.96
CA GLY A 76 9.91 -1.28 -6.78
C GLY A 76 11.21 -1.41 -5.98
N THR A 77 11.18 -2.05 -4.81
CA THR A 77 12.36 -2.30 -3.97
C THR A 77 12.85 -3.74 -4.05
N TYR A 78 12.11 -4.59 -4.76
CA TYR A 78 12.50 -5.96 -5.05
C TYR A 78 13.74 -5.96 -5.94
N ARG A 79 14.89 -6.38 -5.39
CA ARG A 79 16.08 -6.64 -6.22
C ARG A 79 15.79 -7.81 -7.16
N LEU A 80 16.05 -7.60 -8.44
CA LEU A 80 15.89 -8.57 -9.53
C LEU A 80 16.52 -9.94 -9.21
N GLU A 81 15.98 -10.97 -9.87
CA GLU A 81 16.17 -12.41 -9.64
C GLU A 81 17.64 -12.92 -9.60
N TYR A 82 18.62 -12.12 -10.04
CA TYR A 82 20.03 -12.53 -10.14
C TYR A 82 20.97 -12.08 -9.00
N GLN A 83 20.44 -11.61 -7.85
CA GLN A 83 21.24 -11.39 -6.64
C GLN A 83 20.67 -12.17 -5.43
N SER A 84 20.98 -13.47 -5.38
CA SER A 84 20.48 -14.45 -4.42
C SER A 84 21.00 -14.35 -2.98
N ARG A 85 21.56 -13.21 -2.54
CA ARG A 85 22.10 -13.06 -1.17
C ARG A 85 21.55 -11.84 -0.44
N LYS A 86 20.26 -11.91 -0.10
CA LYS A 86 19.72 -11.82 1.28
C LYS A 86 18.20 -11.81 1.18
N SER A 87 17.58 -12.67 1.96
CA SER A 87 16.17 -13.06 1.97
C SER A 87 15.17 -11.97 2.36
N ASP A 88 15.41 -10.71 1.99
CA ASP A 88 14.50 -9.61 2.30
C ASP A 88 14.35 -8.62 1.13
N PRO A 89 13.23 -8.70 0.39
CA PRO A 89 12.92 -7.82 -0.74
C PRO A 89 12.46 -6.41 -0.34
N LEU A 90 12.28 -6.15 0.95
CA LEU A 90 12.11 -4.82 1.50
C LEU A 90 13.44 -4.36 2.08
N SER A 91 13.90 -3.15 1.70
CA SER A 91 15.06 -2.58 2.37
C SER A 91 14.72 -2.30 3.85
N ARG A 92 15.74 -2.23 4.72
CA ARG A 92 15.57 -1.91 6.14
C ARG A 92 14.70 -0.66 6.37
N LYS A 93 14.86 0.38 5.53
CA LYS A 93 14.05 1.61 5.54
C LYS A 93 12.55 1.32 5.37
N HIS A 94 12.18 0.40 4.49
CA HIS A 94 10.78 0.03 4.24
C HIS A 94 10.18 -0.78 5.39
N HIS A 95 10.95 -1.70 5.98
CA HIS A 95 10.51 -2.41 7.18
C HIS A 95 10.31 -1.48 8.37
N GLU A 96 11.24 -0.55 8.59
CA GLU A 96 11.09 0.47 9.62
C GLU A 96 9.86 1.35 9.37
N LEU A 97 9.53 1.64 8.10
CA LEU A 97 8.34 2.39 7.75
C LEU A 97 7.04 1.60 7.98
N LEU A 98 6.99 0.32 7.60
CA LEU A 98 5.85 -0.55 7.90
C LEU A 98 5.60 -0.66 9.40
N ARG A 99 6.67 -0.73 10.21
CA ARG A 99 6.57 -0.71 11.68
C ARG A 99 6.06 0.62 12.23
N LYS A 100 6.39 1.74 11.59
CA LYS A 100 5.81 3.06 11.95
C LYS A 100 4.33 3.10 11.60
N LEU A 101 3.95 2.69 10.40
CA LEU A 101 2.56 2.62 9.95
C LEU A 101 1.72 1.68 10.85
N GLU A 102 2.31 0.60 11.36
CA GLU A 102 1.67 -0.27 12.37
C GLU A 102 1.39 0.45 13.68
N LYS A 103 2.36 1.21 14.19
CA LYS A 103 2.18 2.03 15.40
C LYS A 103 1.17 3.16 15.21
N GLU A 104 1.11 3.71 14.00
CA GLU A 104 0.15 4.75 13.59
C GLU A 104 -1.25 4.16 13.34
N GLY A 105 -1.40 2.82 13.33
CA GLY A 105 -2.70 2.15 13.14
C GLY A 105 -3.15 2.02 11.69
N TRP A 106 -2.30 2.32 10.71
CA TRP A 106 -2.61 2.19 9.28
C TRP A 106 -2.62 0.74 8.81
N VAL A 107 -1.64 -0.03 9.28
CA VAL A 107 -1.45 -1.44 8.90
C VAL A 107 -1.31 -2.31 10.14
N GLU A 108 -1.49 -3.60 9.99
CA GLU A 108 -1.22 -4.58 11.04
C GLU A 108 -0.38 -5.73 10.50
N HIS A 109 0.46 -6.31 11.37
CA HIS A 109 1.37 -7.39 11.01
C HIS A 109 1.00 -8.71 11.67
N SER A 110 0.75 -9.73 10.84
CA SER A 110 0.71 -11.12 11.24
C SER A 110 2.06 -11.79 10.96
N LYS A 111 2.69 -12.34 12.02
CA LYS A 111 3.96 -13.07 11.89
C LYS A 111 3.91 -14.24 10.89
N ARG A 112 2.72 -14.78 10.61
CA ARG A 112 2.54 -15.94 9.71
C ARG A 112 2.17 -15.53 8.29
N VAL A 113 1.45 -14.44 8.12
CA VAL A 113 0.76 -14.12 6.84
C VAL A 113 1.29 -12.84 6.19
N GLY A 114 1.90 -11.94 6.96
CA GLY A 114 2.45 -10.68 6.47
C GLY A 114 1.68 -9.47 6.99
N TRP A 115 1.42 -8.50 6.13
CA TRP A 115 0.87 -7.19 6.48
C TRP A 115 -0.47 -6.96 5.80
N ARG A 116 -1.36 -6.20 6.42
CA ARG A 116 -2.61 -5.73 5.80
C ARG A 116 -3.02 -4.36 6.31
N LEU A 117 -3.98 -3.71 5.64
CA LEU A 117 -4.64 -2.54 6.22
C LEU A 117 -5.44 -2.93 7.46
N THR A 118 -5.43 -2.06 8.45
CA THR A 118 -6.37 -2.18 9.56
C THR A 118 -7.78 -1.84 9.08
N LYS A 119 -8.79 -2.33 9.82
CA LYS A 119 -10.18 -1.94 9.55
C LYS A 119 -10.39 -0.43 9.63
N ALA A 120 -9.80 0.23 10.63
CA ALA A 120 -9.94 1.67 10.82
C ALA A 120 -9.36 2.46 9.63
N ALA A 121 -8.18 2.06 9.15
CA ALA A 121 -7.56 2.66 7.98
C ALA A 121 -8.39 2.43 6.71
N TRP A 122 -8.92 1.23 6.52
CA TRP A 122 -9.81 0.94 5.39
C TRP A 122 -11.06 1.82 5.42
N ASP A 123 -11.72 1.91 6.57
CA ASP A 123 -12.94 2.70 6.73
C ASP A 123 -12.63 4.19 6.47
N GLN A 124 -11.49 4.70 6.94
CA GLN A 124 -11.05 6.08 6.70
C GLN A 124 -10.77 6.38 5.21
N LEU A 125 -10.22 5.42 4.46
CA LEU A 125 -9.83 5.60 3.06
C LEU A 125 -10.96 5.35 2.06
N THR A 126 -12.05 4.73 2.51
CA THR A 126 -13.18 4.34 1.64
C THR A 126 -14.50 5.02 2.01
N SER A 127 -14.50 5.84 3.06
CA SER A 127 -15.64 6.66 3.49
C SER A 127 -15.90 7.86 2.58
#